data_AF-A0A6C8H1D2-F1
#
_entry.id   AF-A0A6C8H1D2-F1
#
_cell.length_a   1.000
_cell.length_b   1.000
_cell.length_c   1.000
_cell.angle_alpha   90.00
_cell.angle_beta   90.00
_cell.angle_gamma   90.00
#
_symmetry.space_group_name_H-M   'P 1'
#
loop_
_entity.id
_entity.type
_entity.pdbx_description
1 polymer ?
#
loop_
_entity_poly.entity_id
_entity_poly.type
_entity_poly.pdbx_seq_one_letter_code
_entity_poly.pdbx_strand_id
1 'polypeptide(L)'
;MSLSVTRENFDEWMVPVYVPAPFIPVRGEGSRLWDQQGKEYIDFAGGIAVNALGHAHPALREALNEQANRFWHTGNGYTNEPALRLAKKLIDATFAERVFFCNSGAEANEAALKLARKYAHDRVGNHKSGIVAFKNAFHGRTLFTVSAALAVNRPIHSQRWRSTDLFTGLCAAAAGYSSCSL
;
A
#
# COMPACT_ATOMS: atom_id res chain seq x y z
N MET A 1 32.15 18.15 -1.52
CA MET A 1 31.55 18.62 -2.79
C MET A 1 30.17 18.02 -2.89
N SER A 2 29.11 18.82 -2.98
CA SER A 2 27.76 18.29 -3.22
C SER A 2 27.66 17.83 -4.67
N LEU A 3 27.16 16.62 -4.89
CA LEU A 3 26.82 16.11 -6.22
C LEU A 3 25.77 17.04 -6.86
N SER A 4 26.02 17.51 -8.08
CA SER A 4 24.99 18.21 -8.88
C SER A 4 24.04 17.17 -9.46
N VAL A 5 22.75 17.29 -9.20
CA VAL A 5 21.71 16.33 -9.63
C VAL A 5 20.80 17.00 -10.66
N THR A 6 20.71 16.42 -11.85
CA THR A 6 19.85 16.89 -12.96
C THR A 6 18.82 15.84 -13.36
N ARG A 7 17.88 16.20 -14.25
CA ARG A 7 16.84 15.28 -14.73
C ARG A 7 17.42 14.15 -15.57
N GLU A 8 18.47 14.41 -16.33
CA GLU A 8 19.15 13.45 -17.21
C GLU A 8 19.78 12.31 -16.39
N ASN A 9 20.26 12.60 -15.18
CA ASN A 9 20.80 11.58 -14.29
C ASN A 9 19.77 10.48 -13.94
N PHE A 10 18.47 10.78 -13.98
CA PHE A 10 17.44 9.74 -13.79
C PHE A 10 17.50 8.69 -14.91
N ASP A 11 17.68 9.11 -16.16
CA ASP A 11 17.70 8.20 -17.30
C ASP A 11 19.02 7.39 -17.34
N GLU A 12 20.09 7.98 -16.82
CA GLU A 12 21.40 7.31 -16.71
C GLU A 12 21.45 6.27 -15.58
N TRP A 13 20.85 6.57 -14.42
CA TRP A 13 21.10 5.81 -13.19
C TRP A 13 19.94 4.94 -12.74
N MET A 14 18.71 5.24 -13.15
CA MET A 14 17.51 4.52 -12.68
C MET A 14 17.07 3.45 -13.68
N VAL A 15 16.57 2.32 -13.16
CA VAL A 15 15.91 1.31 -14.00
C VAL A 15 14.69 1.97 -14.68
N PRO A 16 14.53 1.88 -16.01
CA PRO A 16 13.58 2.70 -16.78
C PRO A 16 12.13 2.18 -16.72
N VAL A 17 11.59 2.01 -15.51
CA VAL A 17 10.19 1.58 -15.27
C VAL A 17 9.24 2.75 -15.00
N TYR A 18 9.76 3.99 -15.02
CA TYR A 18 9.02 5.23 -14.88
C TYR A 18 9.49 6.26 -15.90
N VAL A 19 8.60 7.17 -16.26
CA VAL A 19 8.89 8.38 -17.04
C VAL A 19 8.49 9.59 -16.18
N PRO A 20 9.38 10.07 -15.28
CA PRO A 20 9.03 11.16 -14.37
C PRO A 20 8.95 12.51 -15.10
N ALA A 21 8.34 13.49 -14.44
CA ALA A 21 8.24 14.87 -14.89
C ALA A 21 9.62 15.48 -15.24
N PRO A 22 9.68 16.53 -16.09
CA PRO A 22 10.95 17.15 -16.48
C PRO A 22 11.56 18.07 -15.40
N PHE A 23 10.88 18.25 -14.26
CA PHE A 23 11.36 19.06 -13.12
C PHE A 23 11.52 18.19 -11.87
N ILE A 24 12.39 18.61 -10.94
CA ILE A 24 12.73 17.87 -9.74
C ILE A 24 12.25 18.64 -8.50
N PRO A 25 11.21 18.15 -7.79
CA PRO A 25 10.80 18.70 -6.50
C PRO A 25 11.91 18.65 -5.44
N VAL A 26 12.08 19.72 -4.66
CA VAL A 26 13.08 19.81 -3.58
C VAL A 26 12.49 20.17 -2.22
N ARG A 27 11.30 20.77 -2.17
CA ARG A 27 10.58 21.05 -0.93
C ARG A 27 9.07 20.98 -1.15
N GLY A 28 8.34 20.69 -0.08
CA GLY A 28 6.89 20.77 -0.05
C GLY A 28 6.39 21.22 1.31
N GLU A 29 5.22 21.86 1.32
CA GLU A 29 4.55 22.34 2.53
C GLU A 29 3.03 22.36 2.28
N GLY A 30 2.27 21.61 3.10
CA GLY A 30 0.83 21.45 2.88
C GLY A 30 0.55 20.87 1.50
N SER A 31 -0.29 21.53 0.71
CA SER A 31 -0.59 21.12 -0.69
C SER A 31 0.26 21.86 -1.73
N ARG A 32 1.42 22.42 -1.36
CA ARG A 32 2.35 23.08 -2.28
C ARG A 32 3.68 22.34 -2.37
N LEU A 33 4.29 22.40 -3.55
CA LEU A 33 5.57 21.77 -3.89
C LEU A 33 6.42 22.75 -4.69
N TRP A 34 7.74 22.75 -4.50
CA TRP A 34 8.67 23.60 -5.27
C TRP A 34 9.81 22.79 -5.84
N ASP A 35 10.23 23.11 -7.06
CA ASP A 35 11.34 22.45 -7.75
C ASP A 35 12.71 23.12 -7.51
N GLN A 36 13.77 22.53 -8.06
CA GLN A 36 15.14 23.03 -7.99
C GLN A 36 15.31 24.46 -8.54
N GLN A 37 14.42 24.92 -9.42
CA GLN A 37 14.43 26.27 -9.99
C GLN A 37 13.54 27.23 -9.18
N GLY A 38 12.92 26.75 -8.10
CA GLY A 38 12.07 27.54 -7.22
C GLY A 38 10.63 27.74 -7.72
N LYS A 39 10.23 27.07 -8.82
CA LYS A 39 8.86 27.16 -9.31
C LYS A 39 7.92 26.41 -8.37
N GLU A 40 6.80 27.06 -8.06
CA GLU A 40 5.75 26.52 -7.19
C GLU A 40 4.69 25.74 -7.98
N TYR A 41 4.20 24.67 -7.38
CA TYR A 41 3.10 23.83 -7.86
C TYR A 41 2.09 23.63 -6.72
N ILE A 42 0.79 23.70 -7.05
CA ILE A 42 -0.25 23.16 -6.17
C ILE A 42 -0.37 21.65 -6.47
N ASP A 43 -0.15 20.82 -5.46
CA ASP A 43 -0.14 19.37 -5.59
C ASP A 43 -1.52 18.77 -5.37
N PHE A 44 -2.22 18.52 -6.48
CA PHE A 44 -3.45 17.71 -6.51
C PHE A 44 -3.20 16.23 -6.79
N ALA A 45 -1.95 15.82 -7.03
CA ALA A 45 -1.59 14.40 -7.17
C ALA A 45 -1.45 13.71 -5.80
N GLY A 46 -1.01 14.46 -4.78
CA GLY A 46 -0.91 13.99 -3.40
C GLY A 46 0.00 12.77 -3.24
N GLY A 47 1.03 12.66 -4.08
CA GLY A 47 1.91 11.49 -4.11
C GLY A 47 1.18 10.19 -4.49
N ILE A 48 0.17 10.27 -5.37
CA ILE A 48 -0.74 9.16 -5.70
C ILE A 48 -1.59 8.80 -4.46
N ALA A 49 -2.30 9.81 -3.93
CA ALA A 49 -3.15 9.71 -2.74
C ALA A 49 -2.44 9.18 -1.46
N VAL A 50 -1.12 9.35 -1.36
CA VAL A 50 -0.32 8.97 -0.18
C VAL A 50 -0.31 10.10 0.86
N ASN A 51 -0.12 11.34 0.41
CA ASN A 51 0.11 12.49 1.29
C ASN A 51 -1.20 13.08 1.83
N ALA A 52 -1.95 12.30 2.59
CA ALA A 52 -3.27 12.70 3.10
C ALA A 52 -3.26 13.94 4.01
N LEU A 53 -2.13 14.24 4.66
CA LEU A 53 -1.93 15.43 5.51
C LEU A 53 -1.04 16.49 4.82
N GLY A 54 -0.79 16.35 3.52
CA GLY A 54 0.12 17.21 2.77
C GLY A 54 1.60 16.94 3.05
N HIS A 55 2.46 17.75 2.43
CA HIS A 55 3.91 17.67 2.52
C HIS A 55 4.42 18.26 3.84
N ALA A 56 5.43 17.60 4.43
CA ALA A 56 6.18 18.07 5.60
C ALA A 56 5.32 18.47 6.82
N HIS A 57 4.18 17.82 7.02
CA HIS A 57 3.24 18.14 8.11
C HIS A 57 3.95 18.14 9.48
N PRO A 58 3.83 19.21 10.29
CA PRO A 58 4.64 19.39 11.50
C PRO A 58 4.45 18.25 12.51
N ALA A 59 3.22 17.81 12.75
CA ALA A 59 2.95 16.70 13.67
C ALA A 59 3.58 15.35 13.21
N LEU A 60 3.68 15.10 11.90
CA LEU A 60 4.32 13.89 11.39
C LEU A 60 5.84 13.95 11.56
N ARG A 61 6.43 15.14 11.32
CA ARG A 61 7.87 15.37 11.52
C ARG A 61 8.26 15.26 12.98
N GLU A 62 7.45 15.80 13.89
CA GLU A 62 7.67 15.70 15.34
C GLU A 62 7.63 14.24 15.80
N ALA A 63 6.58 13.50 15.46
CA ALA A 63 6.44 12.09 15.81
C ALA A 63 7.59 11.22 15.23
N LEU A 64 8.01 11.50 13.99
CA LEU A 64 9.16 10.84 13.38
C LEU A 64 10.45 11.10 14.17
N ASN A 65 10.76 12.35 14.45
CA ASN A 65 11.99 12.73 15.17
C ASN A 65 12.01 12.19 16.60
N GLU A 66 10.88 12.25 17.32
CA GLU A 66 10.77 11.74 18.68
C GLU A 66 11.11 10.24 18.74
N GLN A 67 10.49 9.43 17.88
CA GLN A 67 10.75 7.99 17.85
C GLN A 67 12.15 7.67 17.32
N ALA A 68 12.62 8.38 16.29
CA ALA A 68 13.95 8.21 15.72
C ALA A 68 15.09 8.47 16.72
N ASN A 69 14.89 9.38 17.67
CA ASN A 69 15.84 9.65 18.75
C ASN A 69 15.87 8.55 19.84
N ARG A 70 14.96 7.57 19.77
CA ARG A 70 14.92 6.41 20.69
C ARG A 70 15.52 5.18 20.02
N PHE A 71 14.84 4.66 19.00
CA PHE A 71 15.29 3.55 18.14
C PHE A 71 14.36 3.40 16.94
N TRP A 72 14.85 2.76 15.86
CA TRP A 72 14.15 2.68 14.58
C TRP A 72 13.60 1.28 14.29
N HIS A 73 14.40 0.24 14.55
CA HIS A 73 14.08 -1.12 14.11
C HIS A 73 14.71 -2.18 15.00
N THR A 74 13.95 -3.24 15.28
CA THR A 74 14.37 -4.39 16.11
C THR A 74 13.99 -5.75 15.50
N GLY A 75 13.45 -5.76 14.28
CA GLY A 75 12.73 -6.91 13.74
C GLY A 75 11.45 -7.25 14.54
N ASN A 76 10.83 -8.38 14.23
CA ASN A 76 9.61 -8.87 14.88
C ASN A 76 9.86 -9.91 15.98
N GLY A 77 11.12 -10.17 16.34
CA GLY A 77 11.44 -10.96 17.55
C GLY A 77 11.11 -10.22 18.84
N TYR A 78 10.99 -8.89 18.76
CA TYR A 78 10.57 -8.00 19.84
C TYR A 78 9.39 -7.15 19.37
N THR A 79 8.44 -6.89 20.25
CA THR A 79 7.39 -5.91 19.99
C THR A 79 7.84 -4.50 20.40
N ASN A 80 7.04 -3.49 20.05
CA ASN A 80 7.27 -2.12 20.47
C ASN A 80 5.93 -1.39 20.71
N GLU A 81 5.95 -0.40 21.60
CA GLU A 81 4.74 0.32 21.97
C GLU A 81 4.08 1.07 20.80
N PRO A 82 4.80 1.73 19.87
CA PRO A 82 4.17 2.37 18.71
C PRO A 82 3.33 1.40 17.86
N ALA A 83 3.85 0.20 17.57
CA ALA A 83 3.13 -0.82 16.81
C ALA A 83 1.86 -1.28 17.54
N LEU A 84 1.96 -1.54 18.86
CA LEU A 84 0.80 -1.96 19.66
C LEU A 84 -0.26 -0.86 19.77
N ARG A 85 0.15 0.40 19.97
CA ARG A 85 -0.77 1.55 20.01
C ARG A 85 -1.48 1.74 18.66
N LEU A 86 -0.76 1.62 17.55
CA LEU A 86 -1.36 1.71 16.21
C LEU A 86 -2.32 0.55 15.95
N ALA A 87 -1.95 -0.68 16.29
CA ALA A 87 -2.81 -1.85 16.14
C ALA A 87 -4.12 -1.68 16.93
N LYS A 88 -4.03 -1.23 18.19
CA LYS A 88 -5.22 -0.99 19.02
C LYS A 88 -6.13 0.08 18.44
N LYS A 89 -5.58 1.19 17.94
CA LYS A 89 -6.35 2.25 17.26
C LYS A 89 -7.10 1.72 16.02
N LEU A 90 -6.47 0.85 15.24
CA LEU A 90 -7.09 0.23 14.05
C LEU A 90 -8.20 -0.75 14.44
N ILE A 91 -7.98 -1.58 15.46
CA ILE A 91 -8.97 -2.52 15.99
C ILE A 91 -10.20 -1.75 16.49
N ASP A 92 -10.00 -0.70 17.28
CA ASP A 92 -11.11 0.06 17.87
C ASP A 92 -11.94 0.83 16.83
N ALA A 93 -11.33 1.20 15.71
CA ALA A 93 -11.98 1.99 14.66
C ALA A 93 -12.60 1.15 13.54
N THR A 94 -12.44 -0.18 13.55
CA THR A 94 -12.84 -1.05 12.43
C THR A 94 -13.45 -2.37 12.92
N PHE A 95 -13.78 -3.28 12.00
CA PHE A 95 -14.22 -4.64 12.36
C PHE A 95 -13.07 -5.56 12.80
N ALA A 96 -11.82 -5.12 12.65
CA ALA A 96 -10.66 -5.99 12.80
C ALA A 96 -10.45 -6.38 14.27
N GLU A 97 -10.19 -7.67 14.52
CA GLU A 97 -9.77 -8.15 15.85
C GLU A 97 -8.24 -8.22 15.99
N ARG A 98 -7.52 -8.26 14.85
CA ARG A 98 -6.06 -8.40 14.78
C ARG A 98 -5.52 -7.66 13.57
N VAL A 99 -4.25 -7.24 13.65
CA VAL A 99 -3.55 -6.48 12.60
C VAL A 99 -2.18 -7.10 12.31
N PHE A 100 -1.77 -7.07 11.04
CA PHE A 100 -0.43 -7.38 10.58
C PHE A 100 0.14 -6.15 9.84
N PHE A 101 1.37 -5.75 10.18
CA PHE A 101 2.05 -4.62 9.54
C PHE A 101 3.07 -5.08 8.50
N CYS A 102 3.14 -4.32 7.40
CA CYS A 102 4.09 -4.50 6.31
C CYS A 102 4.36 -3.13 5.65
N ASN A 103 5.16 -3.12 4.58
CA ASN A 103 5.78 -1.89 4.09
C ASN A 103 5.15 -1.37 2.78
N SER A 104 4.20 -2.11 2.19
CA SER A 104 3.51 -1.67 0.99
C SER A 104 2.12 -2.31 0.86
N GLY A 105 1.26 -1.69 0.04
CA GLY A 105 -0.05 -2.28 -0.30
C GLY A 105 0.07 -3.64 -1.01
N ALA A 106 1.15 -3.88 -1.75
CA ALA A 106 1.40 -5.18 -2.38
C ALA A 106 1.69 -6.27 -1.34
N GLU A 107 2.52 -5.99 -0.33
CA GLU A 107 2.78 -6.92 0.77
C GLU A 107 1.52 -7.17 1.62
N ALA A 108 0.69 -6.14 1.82
CA ALA A 108 -0.60 -6.28 2.51
C ALA A 108 -1.54 -7.24 1.74
N ASN A 109 -1.61 -7.11 0.41
CA ASN A 109 -2.39 -8.01 -0.43
C ASN A 109 -1.79 -9.43 -0.48
N GLU A 110 -0.47 -9.59 -0.53
CA GLU A 110 0.18 -10.91 -0.40
C GLU A 110 -0.22 -11.60 0.91
N ALA A 111 -0.18 -10.87 2.04
CA ALA A 111 -0.59 -11.40 3.33
C ALA A 111 -2.08 -11.80 3.34
N ALA A 112 -2.96 -10.96 2.79
CA ALA A 112 -4.38 -11.24 2.69
C ALA A 112 -4.68 -12.48 1.83
N LEU A 113 -4.07 -12.58 0.64
CA LEU A 113 -4.26 -13.70 -0.29
C LEU A 113 -3.71 -15.01 0.29
N LYS A 114 -2.54 -14.97 0.96
CA LYS A 114 -1.96 -16.13 1.65
C LYS A 114 -2.83 -16.57 2.82
N LEU A 115 -3.34 -15.63 3.62
CA LEU A 115 -4.22 -15.94 4.75
C LEU A 115 -5.53 -16.57 4.27
N ALA A 116 -6.16 -16.01 3.23
CA ALA A 116 -7.39 -16.55 2.65
C ALA A 116 -7.20 -17.99 2.12
N ARG A 117 -6.10 -18.24 1.38
CA ARG A 117 -5.77 -19.60 0.92
C ARG A 117 -5.50 -20.56 2.07
N LYS A 118 -4.65 -20.16 3.03
CA LYS A 118 -4.34 -21.01 4.19
C LYS A 118 -5.60 -21.35 4.96
N TYR A 119 -6.47 -20.36 5.22
CA TYR A 119 -7.74 -20.58 5.89
C TYR A 119 -8.62 -21.57 5.13
N ALA A 120 -8.76 -21.42 3.81
CA ALA A 120 -9.53 -22.35 2.98
C ALA A 120 -8.93 -23.77 2.99
N HIS A 121 -7.60 -23.89 2.97
CA HIS A 121 -6.90 -25.18 3.04
C HIS A 121 -7.11 -25.87 4.38
N ASP A 122 -6.99 -25.14 5.49
CA ASP A 122 -7.17 -25.68 6.84
C ASP A 122 -8.64 -26.09 7.11
N ARG A 123 -9.61 -25.35 6.54
CA ARG A 123 -11.05 -25.52 6.86
C ARG A 123 -11.84 -26.37 5.87
N VAL A 124 -11.43 -26.38 4.60
CA VAL A 124 -12.16 -27.07 3.51
C VAL A 124 -11.26 -28.06 2.77
N GLY A 125 -9.99 -27.71 2.57
CA GLY A 125 -8.98 -28.56 1.95
C GLY A 125 -8.26 -27.88 0.79
N ASN A 126 -7.11 -28.44 0.39
CA ASN A 126 -6.18 -27.84 -0.56
C ASN A 126 -6.76 -27.58 -1.96
N HIS A 127 -7.87 -28.24 -2.30
CA HIS A 127 -8.59 -28.04 -3.56
C HIS A 127 -9.30 -26.66 -3.63
N LYS A 128 -9.65 -26.05 -2.49
CA LYS A 128 -10.31 -24.73 -2.44
C LYS A 128 -9.28 -23.60 -2.49
N SER A 129 -8.78 -23.31 -3.69
CA SER A 129 -7.68 -22.34 -3.92
C SER A 129 -8.00 -21.18 -4.88
N GLY A 130 -9.20 -21.18 -5.46
CA GLY A 130 -9.63 -20.17 -6.44
C GLY A 130 -9.69 -18.77 -5.84
N ILE A 131 -9.24 -17.78 -6.60
CA ILE A 131 -9.32 -16.35 -6.26
C ILE A 131 -10.05 -15.66 -7.40
N VAL A 132 -11.09 -14.92 -7.06
CA VAL A 132 -11.87 -14.11 -8.00
C VAL A 132 -11.45 -12.66 -7.82
N ALA A 133 -11.14 -12.00 -8.93
CA ALA A 133 -10.79 -10.59 -9.01
C ALA A 133 -11.47 -9.95 -10.22
N PHE A 134 -11.32 -8.65 -10.38
CA PHE A 134 -12.05 -7.86 -11.37
C PHE A 134 -11.13 -7.32 -12.45
N LYS A 135 -11.68 -7.17 -13.67
CA LYS A 135 -10.98 -6.50 -14.77
C LYS A 135 -10.66 -5.06 -14.35
N ASN A 136 -9.48 -4.57 -14.77
CA ASN A 136 -8.94 -3.24 -14.44
C ASN A 136 -8.59 -3.04 -12.95
N ALA A 137 -8.54 -4.10 -12.15
CA ALA A 137 -8.06 -3.99 -10.78
C ALA A 137 -6.54 -3.72 -10.72
N PHE A 138 -6.09 -3.12 -9.62
CA PHE A 138 -4.67 -2.95 -9.30
C PHE A 138 -4.42 -3.37 -7.85
N HIS A 139 -3.66 -4.45 -7.64
CA HIS A 139 -3.40 -5.01 -6.31
C HIS A 139 -1.91 -5.02 -5.92
N GLY A 140 -1.04 -4.52 -6.79
CA GLY A 140 0.41 -4.49 -6.56
C GLY A 140 1.20 -5.00 -7.75
N ARG A 141 2.53 -5.02 -7.58
CA ARG A 141 3.49 -5.42 -8.62
C ARG A 141 4.25 -6.72 -8.30
N THR A 142 3.96 -7.37 -7.17
CA THR A 142 4.52 -8.72 -6.89
C THR A 142 3.83 -9.73 -7.81
N LEU A 143 4.48 -10.88 -8.05
CA LEU A 143 3.96 -11.88 -8.99
C LEU A 143 2.53 -12.32 -8.65
N PHE A 144 2.20 -12.52 -7.38
CA PHE A 144 0.85 -12.97 -7.02
C PHE A 144 -0.17 -11.83 -7.13
N THR A 145 0.19 -10.63 -6.65
CA THR A 145 -0.73 -9.47 -6.65
C THR A 145 -1.01 -8.94 -8.05
N VAL A 146 0.00 -8.89 -8.93
CA VAL A 146 -0.19 -8.52 -10.33
C VAL A 146 -1.01 -9.57 -11.08
N SER A 147 -0.84 -10.86 -10.78
CA SER A 147 -1.63 -11.94 -11.38
C SER A 147 -3.11 -11.88 -10.93
N ALA A 148 -3.37 -11.50 -9.69
CA ALA A 148 -4.73 -11.26 -9.21
C ALA A 148 -5.36 -10.03 -9.89
N ALA A 149 -4.57 -8.99 -10.19
CA ALA A 149 -5.04 -7.78 -10.87
C ALA A 149 -5.27 -7.96 -12.39
N LEU A 150 -4.41 -8.73 -13.06
CA LEU A 150 -4.43 -9.00 -14.50
C LEU A 150 -5.40 -10.11 -14.90
N ALA A 151 -6.57 -10.22 -14.25
CA ALA A 151 -7.64 -11.11 -14.69
C ALA A 151 -8.27 -10.62 -16.01
N VAL A 152 -7.46 -10.49 -17.05
CA VAL A 152 -7.82 -10.24 -18.45
C VAL A 152 -7.92 -11.62 -19.11
N ASN A 153 -9.15 -12.11 -19.27
CA ASN A 153 -9.52 -13.12 -20.26
C ASN A 153 -8.77 -14.46 -20.26
N ARG A 154 -8.52 -15.08 -19.10
CA ARG A 154 -8.34 -16.54 -19.05
C ARG A 154 -9.33 -17.20 -18.10
N PRO A 155 -10.07 -18.25 -18.53
CA PRO A 155 -10.82 -19.07 -17.60
C PRO A 155 -9.80 -19.76 -16.69
N ILE A 156 -9.62 -19.24 -15.47
CA ILE A 156 -9.07 -20.04 -14.39
C ILE A 156 -10.11 -21.15 -14.20
N HIS A 157 -9.75 -22.38 -14.56
CA HIS A 157 -10.60 -23.57 -14.67
C HIS A 157 -11.95 -23.47 -13.93
N SER A 158 -13.02 -23.48 -14.71
CA SER A 158 -14.39 -23.61 -14.25
C SER A 158 -14.62 -24.97 -13.59
N GLN A 159 -14.28 -25.10 -12.31
CA GLN A 159 -14.97 -26.07 -11.46
C GLN A 159 -16.35 -25.52 -11.15
N ARG A 160 -17.28 -25.90 -12.03
CA ARG A 160 -18.74 -26.01 -11.88
C ARG A 160 -19.25 -25.62 -10.49
N TRP A 161 -19.76 -24.40 -10.40
CA TRP A 161 -20.46 -23.88 -9.23
C TRP A 161 -21.73 -24.69 -8.96
N ARG A 162 -21.83 -25.31 -7.78
CA ARG A 162 -23.12 -25.59 -7.14
C ARG A 162 -23.27 -24.56 -6.02
N SER A 163 -24.34 -23.79 -6.09
CA SER A 163 -24.76 -22.85 -5.06
C SER A 163 -25.03 -23.59 -3.75
N THR A 164 -24.36 -23.18 -2.69
CA THR A 164 -24.92 -23.04 -1.33
C THR A 164 -23.83 -22.48 -0.39
N ASP A 165 -24.20 -21.38 0.26
CA ASP A 165 -23.78 -20.93 1.59
C ASP A 165 -22.31 -20.56 1.87
N LEU A 166 -22.07 -19.24 1.99
CA LEU A 166 -21.64 -18.54 3.21
C LEU A 166 -20.93 -17.23 2.84
N PHE A 167 -21.70 -16.14 2.91
CA PHE A 167 -21.21 -14.78 3.01
C PHE A 167 -20.75 -14.54 4.45
N THR A 168 -19.46 -14.29 4.69
CA THR A 168 -18.95 -13.29 5.67
C THR A 168 -17.42 -13.28 5.72
N GLY A 169 -16.84 -12.06 5.74
CA GLY A 169 -15.60 -11.75 6.45
C GLY A 169 -14.27 -11.90 5.69
N LEU A 170 -13.85 -10.84 5.00
CA LEU A 170 -12.57 -10.12 5.21
C LEU A 170 -12.30 -9.18 4.02
N CYS A 171 -12.59 -7.90 4.20
CA CYS A 171 -12.03 -6.84 3.34
C CYS A 171 -11.99 -5.54 4.15
N ALA A 172 -10.89 -5.31 4.87
CA ALA A 172 -10.42 -3.96 5.18
C ALA A 172 -8.94 -4.03 5.54
N ALA A 173 -8.14 -3.46 4.64
CA ALA A 173 -7.02 -2.55 4.91
C ALA A 173 -6.13 -2.48 3.66
N ALA A 174 -6.71 -2.15 2.51
CA ALA A 174 -5.95 -1.86 1.29
C ALA A 174 -6.78 -1.03 0.30
N ALA A 175 -7.37 0.08 0.75
CA ALA A 175 -7.73 1.23 -0.09
C ALA A 175 -8.44 2.28 0.79
N GLY A 176 -7.73 3.36 1.11
CA GLY A 176 -8.38 4.61 1.47
C GLY A 176 -8.95 5.25 0.21
N TYR A 177 -10.11 4.77 -0.25
CA TYR A 177 -10.97 5.50 -1.17
C TYR A 177 -12.40 5.38 -0.67
N SER A 178 -12.76 6.34 0.18
CA SER A 178 -14.16 6.68 0.43
C SER A 178 -14.55 7.74 -0.60
N SER A 179 -15.35 7.35 -1.57
CA SER A 179 -16.35 8.25 -2.15
C SER A 179 -17.55 7.43 -2.61
N CYS A 180 -18.56 7.46 -1.75
CA CYS A 180 -19.95 7.13 -2.02
C CYS A 180 -20.54 8.18 -2.98
N SER A 181 -21.32 7.77 -3.99
CA SER A 181 -22.64 8.35 -4.35
C SER A 181 -23.13 7.85 -5.72
N LEU A 182 -24.35 7.30 -5.70
CA LEU A 182 -25.26 6.86 -6.77
C LEU A 182 -25.01 5.47 -7.39
#